data_AF-A0A125QJ92-F1
#
_entry.id   AF-A0A125QJ92-F1
#
_cell.length_a   1.000
_cell.length_b   1.000
_cell.length_c   1.000
_cell.angle_alpha   90.00
_cell.angle_beta   90.00
_cell.angle_gamma   90.00
#
_symmetry.space_group_name_H-M   'P 1'
#
loop_
_entity.id
_entity.type
_entity.pdbx_description
1 polymer ?
#
loop_
_entity_poly.entity_id
_entity_poly.type
_entity_poly.pdbx_seq_one_letter_code
_entity_poly.pdbx_strand_id
1 'polypeptide(L)'
;MTADCLPALLCNRAGTRVAAAHAGWRGLAAGVLEAAFESLDSAPADVLVWLGPAIGPQAFEVGPEVREVFMQQLPATAEAFVPSHNAGKFMADIYQLARLRLGVRGVSAVYGGGLCTVTDPRFFSYRRSPRTGRFASLIWLER
;
A
#
# COMPACT_ATOMS: atom_id res chain seq x y z
N MET A 1 2.44 -8.11 9.78
CA MET A 1 2.50 -9.35 8.96
C MET A 1 1.54 -9.25 7.80
N THR A 2 1.86 -9.83 6.64
CA THR A 2 1.08 -9.72 5.40
C THR A 2 1.12 -11.03 4.59
N ALA A 3 0.08 -11.19 3.76
CA ALA A 3 0.06 -11.98 2.53
C ALA A 3 -0.98 -11.25 1.65
N ASP A 4 -0.53 -10.57 0.59
CA ASP A 4 -1.27 -9.64 -0.29
C ASP A 4 -1.49 -8.20 0.19
N CYS A 5 -1.84 -7.96 1.46
CA CYS A 5 -2.01 -6.59 1.95
C CYS A 5 -0.67 -5.83 1.88
N LEU A 6 -0.72 -4.52 1.58
CA LEU A 6 0.48 -3.71 1.37
C LEU A 6 1.20 -3.41 2.69
N PRO A 7 2.44 -3.89 2.90
CA PRO A 7 3.28 -3.36 3.97
C PRO A 7 3.96 -2.06 3.51
N ALA A 8 3.91 -1.03 4.32
CA ALA A 8 4.67 0.21 4.12
C ALA A 8 5.63 0.43 5.30
N LEU A 9 6.88 0.71 5.00
CA LEU A 9 7.89 1.12 5.98
C LEU A 9 8.20 2.59 5.76
N LEU A 10 8.24 3.38 6.82
CA LEU A 10 8.50 4.81 6.76
C LEU A 10 9.64 5.15 7.70
N CYS A 11 10.46 6.12 7.31
CA CYS A 11 11.42 6.76 8.20
C CYS A 11 11.57 8.23 7.86
N ASN A 12 12.08 9.01 8.81
CA ASN A 12 12.57 10.34 8.49
C ASN A 12 14.02 10.27 7.96
N ARG A 13 14.42 11.25 7.15
CA ARG A 13 15.77 11.36 6.58
C ARG A 13 16.87 11.44 7.64
N ALA A 14 16.54 11.99 8.81
CA ALA A 14 17.46 12.07 9.94
C ALA A 14 17.77 10.70 10.59
N GLY A 15 17.00 9.65 10.27
CA GLY A 15 17.20 8.32 10.84
C GLY A 15 16.93 8.27 12.34
N THR A 16 15.97 9.06 12.84
CA THR A 16 15.64 9.13 14.28
C THR A 16 14.26 8.61 14.60
N ARG A 17 13.41 8.40 13.59
CA ARG A 17 12.05 7.87 13.73
C ARG A 17 11.73 6.92 12.59
N VAL A 18 11.08 5.81 12.91
CA VAL A 18 10.64 4.79 11.97
C VAL A 18 9.21 4.35 12.28
N ALA A 19 8.46 3.96 11.26
CA ALA A 19 7.12 3.42 11.39
C ALA A 19 6.91 2.26 10.40
N ALA A 20 6.04 1.33 10.77
CA ALA A 20 5.58 0.26 9.88
C ALA A 20 4.05 0.23 9.87
N ALA A 21 3.47 0.21 8.68
CA ALA A 21 2.02 0.19 8.47
C ALA A 21 1.59 -1.06 7.70
N HIS A 22 0.48 -1.66 8.12
CA HIS A 22 -0.25 -2.66 7.36
C HIS A 22 -1.41 -1.99 6.63
N ALA A 23 -1.29 -1.85 5.31
CA ALA A 23 -2.26 -1.18 4.45
C ALA A 23 -3.01 -2.20 3.57
N GLY A 24 -3.86 -3.03 4.16
CA GLY A 24 -4.94 -3.66 3.41
C GLY A 24 -5.91 -2.59 2.88
N TRP A 25 -6.69 -2.87 1.84
CA TRP A 25 -7.49 -1.82 1.17
C TRP A 25 -8.39 -1.01 2.12
N ARG A 26 -8.97 -1.66 3.15
CA ARG A 26 -9.78 -0.98 4.18
C ARG A 26 -8.94 -0.03 5.01
N GLY A 27 -7.78 -0.47 5.50
CA GLY A 27 -6.86 0.37 6.28
C GLY A 27 -6.29 1.51 5.45
N LEU A 28 -5.97 1.22 4.18
CA LEU A 28 -5.50 2.23 3.23
C LEU A 28 -6.58 3.30 3.00
N ALA A 29 -7.84 2.90 2.75
CA ALA A 29 -8.96 3.83 2.63
C ALA A 29 -9.24 4.60 3.94
N ALA A 30 -9.03 3.97 5.09
CA ALA A 30 -9.22 4.59 6.39
C ALA A 30 -8.07 5.53 6.83
N GLY A 31 -7.02 5.69 6.02
CA GLY A 31 -5.95 6.65 6.29
C GLY A 31 -4.77 6.10 7.11
N VAL A 32 -4.53 4.79 7.10
CA VAL A 32 -3.43 4.19 7.89
C VAL A 32 -2.04 4.70 7.48
N LEU A 33 -1.85 5.08 6.21
CA LEU A 33 -0.56 5.61 5.75
C LEU A 33 -0.34 7.03 6.22
N GLU A 34 -1.40 7.84 6.24
CA GLU A 34 -1.41 9.19 6.77
C GLU A 34 -1.14 9.18 8.27
N ALA A 35 -1.79 8.29 9.01
CA ALA A 35 -1.54 8.11 10.45
C ALA A 35 -0.09 7.68 10.73
N ALA A 36 0.46 6.76 9.92
CA ALA A 36 1.86 6.34 10.05
C ALA A 36 2.83 7.48 9.72
N PHE A 37 2.57 8.25 8.67
CA PHE A 37 3.32 9.46 8.33
C PHE A 37 3.30 10.48 9.48
N GLU A 38 2.12 10.80 10.01
CA GLU A 38 1.94 11.77 11.09
C GLU A 38 2.67 11.34 12.38
N SER A 39 2.77 10.03 12.65
CA SER A 39 3.51 9.52 13.80
C SER A 39 5.02 9.82 13.76
N LEU A 40 5.57 10.09 12.56
CA LEU A 40 6.97 10.48 12.43
C LEU A 40 7.22 11.94 12.82
N ASP A 41 6.19 12.78 12.96
CA ASP A 41 6.33 14.18 13.39
C ASP A 41 7.45 14.90 12.62
N SER A 42 7.42 14.75 11.30
CA SER A 42 8.46 15.20 10.38
C SER A 42 7.81 15.87 9.17
N ALA A 43 8.51 16.82 8.55
CA ALA A 43 8.01 17.46 7.33
C ALA A 43 7.89 16.42 6.20
N PRO A 44 6.89 16.53 5.29
CA PRO A 44 6.69 15.55 4.22
C PRO A 44 7.92 15.32 3.32
N ALA A 45 8.71 16.37 3.08
CA ALA A 45 9.94 16.29 2.28
C ALA A 45 11.06 15.47 2.97
N ASP A 46 10.97 15.33 4.28
CA ASP A 46 11.92 14.59 5.11
C ASP A 46 11.47 13.14 5.37
N VAL A 47 10.34 12.70 4.83
CA VAL A 47 9.85 11.34 5.01
C VAL A 47 10.18 10.50 3.78
N LEU A 48 10.78 9.34 4.02
CA LEU A 48 11.01 8.30 3.03
C LEU A 48 10.02 7.17 3.28
N VAL A 49 9.42 6.65 2.23
CA VAL A 49 8.47 5.53 2.31
C VAL A 49 8.91 4.40 1.39
N TRP A 50 8.91 3.17 1.87
CA TRP A 50 9.11 1.97 1.07
C TRP A 50 7.84 1.12 1.06
N LEU A 51 7.33 0.86 -0.15
CA LEU A 51 6.19 -0.02 -0.40
C LEU A 51 6.70 -1.45 -0.68
N GLY A 52 6.41 -2.38 0.24
CA GLY A 52 6.89 -3.75 0.14
C GLY A 52 6.02 -4.66 -0.75
N PRO A 53 6.29 -5.97 -0.76
CA PRO A 53 5.52 -6.93 -1.57
C PRO A 53 4.05 -6.97 -1.16
N ALA A 54 3.17 -6.76 -2.12
CA ALA A 54 1.71 -6.75 -2.00
C ALA A 54 1.09 -7.43 -3.22
N ILE A 55 -0.23 -7.58 -3.25
CA ILE A 55 -0.93 -8.04 -4.45
C ILE A 55 -0.84 -6.96 -5.54
N GLY A 56 -0.29 -7.32 -6.70
CA GLY A 56 -0.06 -6.38 -7.79
C GLY A 56 -1.32 -6.05 -8.59
N PRO A 57 -1.28 -4.99 -9.42
CA PRO A 57 -2.44 -4.50 -10.17
C PRO A 57 -3.03 -5.51 -11.14
N GLN A 58 -2.23 -6.45 -11.64
CA GLN A 58 -2.70 -7.51 -12.54
C GLN A 58 -3.43 -8.66 -11.83
N ALA A 59 -3.41 -8.70 -10.49
CA ALA A 59 -4.02 -9.78 -9.71
C ALA A 59 -5.07 -9.29 -8.70
N PHE A 60 -5.09 -7.99 -8.37
CA PHE A 60 -5.97 -7.44 -7.35
C PHE A 60 -7.34 -7.03 -7.89
N GLU A 61 -8.14 -8.02 -8.28
CA GLU A 61 -9.55 -7.78 -8.63
C GLU A 61 -10.37 -7.42 -7.37
N VAL A 62 -11.20 -6.38 -7.49
CA VAL A 62 -12.11 -5.84 -6.48
C VAL A 62 -13.47 -5.49 -7.06
N GLY A 63 -14.49 -5.35 -6.20
CA GLY A 63 -15.81 -4.85 -6.59
C GLY A 63 -15.88 -3.33 -6.69
N PRO A 64 -17.01 -2.79 -7.22
CA PRO A 64 -17.21 -1.36 -7.38
C PRO A 64 -17.17 -0.60 -6.04
N GLU A 65 -17.57 -1.25 -4.95
CA GLU A 65 -17.58 -0.68 -3.60
C GLU A 65 -16.19 -0.22 -3.15
N VAL A 66 -15.13 -0.94 -3.54
CA VAL A 66 -13.77 -0.58 -3.19
C VAL A 66 -13.35 0.67 -3.96
N ARG A 67 -13.61 0.71 -5.26
CA ARG A 67 -13.30 1.86 -6.13
C ARG A 67 -14.04 3.12 -5.67
N GLU A 68 -15.32 2.99 -5.37
CA GLU A 68 -16.17 4.11 -4.93
C GLU A 68 -15.66 4.72 -3.63
N VAL A 69 -15.30 3.90 -2.63
CA VAL A 69 -14.74 4.39 -1.36
C VAL A 69 -13.49 5.25 -1.59
N PHE A 70 -12.57 4.80 -2.44
CA PHE A 70 -11.36 5.58 -2.73
C PHE A 70 -11.66 6.86 -3.49
N MET A 71 -12.53 6.80 -4.51
CA MET A 71 -12.85 7.96 -5.34
C MET A 71 -13.66 9.03 -4.61
N GLN A 72 -14.54 8.64 -3.69
CA GLN A 72 -15.29 9.57 -2.85
C GLN A 72 -14.36 10.40 -1.94
N GLN A 73 -13.29 9.79 -1.44
CA GLN A 73 -12.32 10.47 -0.58
C GLN A 73 -11.28 11.26 -1.37
N LEU A 74 -10.81 10.71 -2.50
CA LEU A 74 -9.78 11.31 -3.35
C LEU A 74 -10.08 10.97 -4.81
N PRO A 75 -10.73 11.86 -5.59
CA PRO A 75 -11.12 11.58 -6.97
C PRO A 75 -9.99 11.12 -7.89
N ALA A 76 -8.76 11.61 -7.65
CA ALA A 76 -7.57 11.20 -8.39
C ALA A 76 -7.29 9.69 -8.32
N THR A 77 -7.75 8.98 -7.27
CA THR A 77 -7.60 7.52 -7.15
C THR A 77 -8.29 6.74 -8.26
N ALA A 78 -9.15 7.37 -9.05
CA ALA A 78 -9.73 6.75 -10.24
C ALA A 78 -8.68 6.17 -11.20
N GLU A 79 -7.48 6.78 -11.29
CA GLU A 79 -6.39 6.30 -12.15
C GLU A 79 -5.77 4.97 -11.68
N ALA A 80 -5.97 4.62 -10.40
CA ALA A 80 -5.47 3.39 -9.81
C ALA A 80 -6.41 2.19 -10.05
N PHE A 81 -7.45 2.36 -10.86
CA PHE A 81 -8.39 1.30 -11.20
C PHE A 81 -8.54 1.18 -12.71
N VAL A 82 -8.44 -0.05 -13.22
CA VAL A 82 -8.79 -0.37 -14.60
C VAL A 82 -9.92 -1.40 -14.64
N PRO A 83 -10.74 -1.45 -15.69
CA PRO A 83 -11.76 -2.48 -15.83
C PRO A 83 -11.15 -3.88 -15.74
N SER A 84 -11.79 -4.79 -15.02
CA SER A 84 -11.45 -6.21 -15.06
C SER A 84 -12.08 -6.89 -16.28
N HIS A 85 -11.58 -8.10 -16.60
CA HIS A 85 -12.26 -9.03 -17.49
C HIS A 85 -13.68 -9.37 -17.00
N ASN A 86 -13.89 -9.43 -15.68
CA ASN A 86 -15.20 -9.71 -15.11
C ASN A 86 -16.06 -8.44 -15.08
N ALA A 87 -17.23 -8.49 -15.72
CA ALA A 87 -18.13 -7.34 -15.81
C ALA A 87 -18.48 -6.78 -14.43
N GLY A 88 -18.40 -5.45 -14.29
CA GLY A 88 -18.66 -4.75 -13.03
C GLY A 88 -17.56 -4.88 -11.97
N LYS A 89 -16.41 -5.50 -12.29
CA LYS A 89 -15.23 -5.57 -11.41
C LYS A 89 -14.09 -4.70 -11.95
N PHE A 90 -13.15 -4.40 -11.06
CA PHE A 90 -11.98 -3.56 -11.36
C PHE A 90 -10.71 -4.25 -10.89
N MET A 91 -9.62 -4.03 -11.62
CA MET A 91 -8.27 -4.33 -11.18
C MET A 91 -7.73 -3.09 -10.47
N ALA A 92 -7.38 -3.23 -9.19
CA ALA A 92 -6.92 -2.14 -8.34
C ALA A 92 -5.39 -2.15 -8.20
N ASP A 93 -4.76 -1.00 -8.39
CA ASP A 93 -3.34 -0.80 -8.10
C ASP A 93 -3.17 -0.27 -6.67
N ILE A 94 -2.89 -1.18 -5.73
CA ILE A 94 -2.68 -0.81 -4.32
C ILE A 94 -1.45 0.08 -4.11
N TYR A 95 -0.46 0.00 -5.00
CA TYR A 95 0.73 0.84 -4.94
C TYR A 95 0.41 2.25 -5.41
N GLN A 96 -0.33 2.40 -6.51
CA GLN A 96 -0.76 3.71 -6.98
C GLN A 96 -1.72 4.39 -5.99
N LEU A 97 -2.64 3.63 -5.38
CA LEU A 97 -3.49 4.14 -4.31
C LEU A 97 -2.66 4.69 -3.14
N ALA A 98 -1.64 3.95 -2.70
CA ALA A 98 -0.75 4.42 -1.64
C ALA A 98 0.02 5.69 -2.03
N ARG A 99 0.55 5.74 -3.26
CA ARG A 99 1.28 6.91 -3.80
C ARG A 99 0.42 8.15 -3.86
N LEU A 100 -0.81 8.03 -4.35
CA LEU A 100 -1.74 9.15 -4.44
C LEU A 100 -2.09 9.71 -3.07
N ARG A 101 -2.38 8.84 -2.10
CA ARG A 101 -2.72 9.26 -0.73
C ARG A 101 -1.55 9.95 -0.03
N LEU A 102 -0.35 9.38 -0.13
CA LEU A 102 0.86 9.99 0.40
C LEU A 102 1.19 11.32 -0.32
N GLY A 103 0.98 11.38 -1.64
CA GLY A 103 1.20 12.56 -2.46
C GLY A 103 0.33 13.76 -2.04
N VAL A 104 -0.93 13.52 -1.65
CA VAL A 104 -1.81 14.57 -1.10
C VAL A 104 -1.25 15.18 0.20
N ARG A 105 -0.45 14.42 0.96
CA ARG A 105 0.25 14.92 2.16
C ARG A 105 1.61 15.55 1.83
N GLY A 106 2.01 15.62 0.56
CA GLY A 106 3.30 16.16 0.11
C GLY A 106 4.46 15.16 0.22
N VAL A 107 4.21 13.90 0.54
CA VAL A 107 5.25 12.86 0.61
C VAL A 107 5.53 12.36 -0.81
N SER A 108 6.68 12.75 -1.36
CA SER A 108 7.08 12.40 -2.73
C SER A 108 8.14 11.29 -2.82
N ALA A 109 8.92 11.08 -1.76
CA ALA A 109 9.98 10.07 -1.71
C ALA A 109 9.43 8.67 -1.37
N VAL A 110 8.66 8.11 -2.31
CA VAL A 110 8.03 6.79 -2.18
C VAL A 110 8.69 5.77 -3.11
N TYR A 111 9.32 4.76 -2.53
CA TYR A 111 10.11 3.72 -3.20
C TYR A 111 9.39 2.35 -3.18
N GLY A 112 9.96 1.38 -3.89
CA GLY A 112 9.39 0.03 -3.96
C GLY A 112 8.12 -0.04 -4.80
N GLY A 113 7.25 -1.01 -4.50
CA GLY A 113 5.96 -1.16 -5.17
C GLY A 113 5.98 -1.80 -6.56
N GLY A 114 6.98 -2.65 -6.85
CA GLY A 114 7.12 -3.35 -8.13
C GLY A 114 7.00 -4.87 -8.05
N LEU A 115 6.49 -5.40 -6.94
CA LEU A 115 6.39 -6.85 -6.70
C LEU A 115 4.92 -7.27 -6.63
N CYS A 116 4.64 -8.54 -6.92
CA CYS A 116 3.28 -9.07 -6.83
C CYS A 116 3.30 -10.39 -6.05
N THR A 117 2.66 -10.41 -4.89
CA THR A 117 2.61 -11.61 -4.03
C THR A 117 1.91 -12.78 -4.68
N VAL A 118 0.98 -12.53 -5.62
CA VAL A 118 0.23 -13.58 -6.34
C VAL A 118 1.08 -14.23 -7.42
N THR A 119 1.83 -13.47 -8.21
CA THR A 119 2.57 -13.99 -9.37
C THR A 119 4.01 -14.40 -9.03
N ASP A 120 4.59 -13.85 -7.97
CA ASP A 120 5.94 -14.18 -7.53
C ASP A 120 5.92 -15.32 -6.48
N PRO A 121 6.54 -16.48 -6.77
CA PRO A 121 6.48 -17.66 -5.90
C PRO A 121 7.25 -17.49 -4.59
N ARG A 122 8.10 -16.47 -4.45
CA ARG A 122 8.87 -16.20 -3.22
C ARG A 122 7.97 -15.75 -2.06
N PHE A 123 6.75 -15.28 -2.35
CA PHE A 123 5.86 -14.72 -1.35
C PHE A 123 4.65 -15.61 -1.08
N PHE A 124 4.18 -15.62 0.16
CA PHE A 124 2.85 -16.11 0.48
C PHE A 124 1.77 -15.17 -0.09
N SER A 125 0.68 -15.74 -0.60
CA SER A 125 -0.49 -14.98 -1.09
C SER A 125 -1.77 -15.67 -0.67
N TYR A 126 -2.62 -14.95 0.05
CA TYR A 126 -3.93 -15.40 0.49
C TYR A 126 -4.89 -15.55 -0.71
N ARG A 127 -4.80 -14.65 -1.67
CA ARG A 127 -5.53 -14.66 -2.94
C ARG A 127 -5.19 -15.90 -3.76
N ARG A 128 -3.92 -16.30 -3.79
CA ARG A 128 -3.49 -17.54 -4.47
C ARG A 128 -3.89 -18.80 -3.70
N SER A 129 -3.70 -18.80 -2.38
CA SER A 129 -4.10 -19.91 -1.50
C SER A 129 -4.56 -19.39 -0.14
N PRO A 130 -5.84 -19.56 0.24
CA PRO A 130 -6.36 -19.08 1.52
C PRO A 130 -5.66 -19.69 2.74
N ARG A 131 -5.22 -20.96 2.64
CA ARG A 131 -4.40 -21.63 3.66
C ARG A 131 -2.93 -21.50 3.28
N THR A 132 -2.28 -20.49 3.84
CA THR A 132 -0.89 -20.13 3.54
C THR A 132 -0.22 -19.41 4.71
N GLY A 133 1.11 -19.28 4.66
CA GLY A 133 1.89 -18.54 5.65
C GLY A 133 1.70 -17.02 5.58
N ARG A 134 2.47 -16.29 6.38
CA ARG A 134 2.57 -14.83 6.35
C ARG A 134 4.04 -14.43 6.36
N PHE A 135 4.36 -13.33 5.70
CA PHE A 135 5.68 -12.71 5.83
C PHE A 135 5.56 -11.37 6.57
N ALA A 136 6.71 -10.80 6.93
CA ALA A 136 6.79 -9.54 7.65
C ALA A 136 7.79 -8.60 6.97
N SER A 137 7.45 -7.33 6.95
CA SER A 137 8.37 -6.23 6.65
C SER A 137 8.69 -5.56 7.98
N LEU A 138 9.98 -5.37 8.28
CA LEU A 138 10.44 -4.81 9.54
C LEU A 138 11.36 -3.62 9.28
N ILE A 139 11.31 -2.65 10.17
CA ILE A 139 12.22 -1.49 10.22
C ILE A 139 12.55 -1.19 11.68
N TRP A 140 13.78 -0.78 11.94
CA TRP A 140 14.26 -0.40 13.27
C TRP A 140 15.34 0.66 13.15
N LEU A 141 15.68 1.28 14.27
CA LEU A 141 16.84 2.16 14.39
C LEU A 141 18.03 1.31 14.87
N GLU A 142 19.10 1.29 14.08
CA GLU A 142 20.39 0.76 14.53
C GLU A 142 21.04 1.81 15.43
N ARG A 143 21.63 1.37 16.53
CA ARG A 143 22.12 2.24 17.60
C ARG A 143 23.28 3.13 17.16
#